data_AF-A0A158GPG3-F1
#
_entry.id   AF-A0A158GPG3-F1
#
_cell.length_a   1.000
_cell.length_b   1.000
_cell.length_c   1.000
_cell.angle_alpha   90.00
_cell.angle_beta   90.00
_cell.angle_gamma   90.00
#
_symmetry.space_group_name_H-M   'P 1'
#
loop_
_entity.id
_entity.type
_entity.pdbx_description
1 polymer ?
#
loop_
_entity_poly.entity_id
_entity_poly.type
_entity_poly.pdbx_seq_one_letter_code
_entity_poly.pdbx_strand_id
1 'polypeptide(L)'
;MMKNQLAGLMKQAQQMQDNMKKAQDELALIEVEGQSGAGLVKVTMTCKNDVRRVVIDPSLLADDKDMLEDLVAAAFNDAVRKAEATTQQKMSGMTAGMPMPPGFKLPF
;
A
#
# COMPACT_ATOMS: atom_id res chain seq x y z
N MET A 1 -5.05 42.11 -6.99
CA MET A 1 -5.92 40.91 -7.12
C MET A 1 -5.11 39.62 -7.30
N MET A 2 -4.05 39.58 -8.13
CA MET A 2 -3.21 38.38 -8.31
C MET A 2 -2.44 37.89 -7.04
N LYS A 3 -1.97 38.80 -6.17
CA LYS A 3 -1.23 38.43 -4.94
C LYS A 3 -2.07 37.63 -3.92
N ASN A 4 -3.37 37.91 -3.80
CA ASN A 4 -4.24 37.20 -2.84
C ASN A 4 -4.64 35.80 -3.35
N GLN A 5 -4.79 35.64 -4.67
CA GLN A 5 -5.00 34.32 -5.30
C GLN A 5 -3.77 33.42 -5.12
N LEU A 6 -2.56 33.97 -5.30
CA LEU A 6 -1.32 33.22 -5.11
C LEU A 6 -1.12 32.78 -3.65
N ALA A 7 -1.46 33.63 -2.68
CA ALA A 7 -1.40 33.27 -1.26
C ALA A 7 -2.40 32.16 -0.88
N GLY A 8 -3.60 32.16 -1.47
CA GLY A 8 -4.59 31.09 -1.29
C GLY A 8 -4.13 29.74 -1.84
N LEU A 9 -3.52 29.75 -3.03
CA LEU A 9 -2.93 28.56 -3.66
C LEU A 9 -1.80 27.96 -2.80
N MET A 10 -0.89 28.79 -2.28
CA MET A 10 0.20 28.30 -1.42
C MET A 10 -0.32 27.63 -0.14
N LYS A 11 -1.36 28.19 0.48
CA LYS A 11 -1.98 27.60 1.67
C LYS A 11 -2.64 26.25 1.37
N GLN A 12 -3.33 26.14 0.24
CA GLN A 12 -3.91 24.87 -0.21
C GLN A 12 -2.83 23.82 -0.52
N ALA A 13 -1.74 24.22 -1.18
CA ALA A 13 -0.62 23.34 -1.47
C ALA A 13 0.06 22.82 -0.19
N GLN A 14 0.25 23.68 0.83
CA GLN A 14 0.79 23.27 2.12
C GLN A 14 -0.12 22.27 2.83
N GLN A 15 -1.42 22.53 2.87
CA GLN A 15 -2.39 21.60 3.47
C GLN A 15 -2.41 20.25 2.75
N MET A 16 -2.28 20.25 1.42
CA MET A 16 -2.17 19.03 0.63
C MET A 16 -0.89 18.25 0.98
N GLN A 17 0.25 18.94 1.11
CA GLN A 17 1.50 18.31 1.51
C GLN A 17 1.40 17.65 2.90
N ASP A 18 0.81 18.34 3.87
CA ASP A 18 0.62 17.83 5.23
C ASP A 18 -0.34 16.63 5.26
N ASN A 19 -1.43 16.70 4.50
CA ASN A 19 -2.39 15.62 4.38
C ASN A 19 -1.75 14.39 3.73
N MET A 20 -0.99 14.58 2.64
CA MET A 20 -0.27 13.50 1.96
C MET A 20 0.73 12.81 2.89
N LYS A 21 1.47 13.59 3.68
CA LYS A 21 2.40 13.05 4.67
C LYS A 21 1.68 12.18 5.71
N LYS A 22 0.60 12.67 6.29
CA LYS A 22 -0.22 11.90 7.25
C LYS A 22 -0.75 10.61 6.63
N ALA A 23 -1.19 10.65 5.38
CA ALA A 23 -1.67 9.48 4.67
C ALA A 23 -0.60 8.42 4.47
N GLN A 24 0.62 8.84 4.11
CA GLN A 24 1.77 7.96 4.00
C GLN A 24 2.13 7.33 5.35
N ASP A 25 2.11 8.13 6.43
CA ASP A 25 2.35 7.64 7.79
C ASP A 25 1.29 6.62 8.22
N GLU A 26 0.01 6.85 7.89
CA GLU A 26 -1.08 5.89 8.15
C GLU A 26 -0.91 4.60 7.33
N LEU A 27 -0.58 4.70 6.05
CA LEU A 27 -0.35 3.54 5.18
C LEU A 27 0.79 2.66 5.70
N ALA A 28 1.85 3.26 6.25
CA ALA A 28 2.96 2.51 6.82
C ALA A 28 2.56 1.59 8.00
N LEU A 29 1.41 1.84 8.62
CA LEU A 29 0.87 1.05 9.73
C LEU A 29 -0.22 0.06 9.30
N ILE A 30 -0.79 0.22 8.11
CA ILE A 30 -1.85 -0.68 7.62
C ILE A 30 -1.24 -2.02 7.23
N GLU A 31 -1.77 -3.10 7.80
CA GLU A 31 -1.39 -4.47 7.47
C GLU A 31 -2.32 -5.06 6.40
N VAL A 32 -1.73 -5.83 5.51
CA VAL A 32 -2.39 -6.68 4.52
C VAL A 32 -1.92 -8.12 4.70
N GLU A 33 -2.80 -9.08 4.38
CA GLU A 33 -2.47 -10.50 4.41
C GLU A 33 -2.48 -11.05 2.98
N GLY A 34 -1.31 -11.43 2.49
CA GLY A 34 -1.16 -12.22 1.26
C GLY A 34 -1.24 -13.71 1.57
N GLN A 35 -1.74 -14.51 0.62
CA GLN A 35 -1.86 -15.95 0.79
C GLN A 35 -1.63 -16.74 -0.50
N SER A 36 -1.25 -18.00 -0.34
CA SER A 36 -1.12 -18.97 -1.44
C SER A 36 -1.53 -20.36 -0.96
N GLY A 37 -1.67 -21.31 -1.91
CA GLY A 37 -2.00 -22.71 -1.60
C GLY A 37 -3.29 -22.84 -0.79
N ALA A 38 -4.33 -22.09 -1.13
CA ALA A 38 -5.59 -22.02 -0.38
C ALA A 38 -5.44 -21.62 1.11
N GLY A 39 -4.41 -20.84 1.44
CA GLY A 39 -4.16 -20.35 2.79
C GLY A 39 -3.14 -21.17 3.58
N LEU A 40 -2.51 -22.17 2.96
CA LEU A 40 -1.42 -22.95 3.58
C LEU A 40 -0.18 -22.08 3.84
N VAL A 41 0.04 -21.03 3.04
CA VAL A 41 1.03 -19.99 3.36
C VAL A 41 0.33 -18.65 3.45
N LYS A 42 0.61 -17.91 4.52
CA LYS A 42 0.12 -16.55 4.76
C LYS A 42 1.26 -15.61 5.12
N VAL A 43 1.25 -14.41 4.54
CA VAL A 43 2.24 -13.36 4.79
C VAL A 43 1.51 -12.10 5.20
N THR A 44 1.68 -11.70 6.46
CA THR A 44 1.21 -10.40 6.96
C THR A 44 2.31 -9.36 6.72
N MET A 45 1.98 -8.29 6.00
CA MET A 45 2.91 -7.24 5.58
C MET A 45 2.25 -5.87 5.70
N THR A 46 3.01 -4.83 6.02
CA THR A 46 2.49 -3.45 5.98
C THR A 46 2.46 -2.90 4.55
N CYS A 47 1.73 -1.81 4.30
CA CYS A 47 1.78 -1.14 2.99
C CYS A 47 3.14 -0.48 2.68
N LYS A 48 4.09 -0.45 3.64
CA LYS A 48 5.49 -0.06 3.41
C LYS A 48 6.38 -1.24 3.03
N ASN A 49 5.79 -2.41 2.80
CA ASN A 49 6.49 -3.68 2.55
C ASN A 49 7.30 -4.22 3.74
N ASP A 50 7.04 -3.74 4.97
CA ASP A 50 7.59 -4.38 6.16
C ASP A 50 6.82 -5.66 6.49
N VAL A 51 7.47 -6.81 6.40
CA VAL A 51 6.88 -8.12 6.74
C VAL A 51 6.79 -8.27 8.25
N ARG A 52 5.60 -8.58 8.76
CA ARG A 52 5.33 -8.75 10.19
C ARG A 52 5.26 -10.20 10.61
N ARG A 53 4.69 -11.05 9.74
CA ARG A 53 4.48 -12.46 10.07
C ARG A 53 4.45 -13.32 8.82
N VAL A 54 5.01 -14.51 8.92
CA VAL A 54 4.82 -15.60 7.96
C VAL A 54 4.25 -16.80 8.71
N VAL A 55 3.18 -17.38 8.18
CA VAL A 55 2.59 -18.61 8.70
C VAL A 55 2.61 -19.65 7.59
N ILE A 56 3.15 -20.82 7.89
CA ILE A 56 3.25 -21.96 6.99
C ILE A 56 2.54 -23.12 7.67
N ASP A 57 1.60 -23.74 6.97
CA ASP A 57 0.92 -24.93 7.45
C ASP A 57 1.91 -26.09 7.61
N PRO A 58 1.87 -26.85 8.73
CA PRO A 58 2.81 -27.94 8.97
C PRO A 58 2.81 -29.03 7.89
N SER A 59 1.71 -29.19 7.15
CA SER A 59 1.64 -30.16 6.03
C SER A 59 2.65 -29.88 4.92
N LEU A 60 3.04 -28.62 4.73
CA LEU A 60 4.02 -28.22 3.72
C LEU A 60 5.47 -28.49 4.14
N LEU A 61 5.71 -28.88 5.40
CA LEU A 61 7.04 -29.21 5.90
C LEU A 61 7.43 -30.66 5.60
N ALA A 62 6.47 -31.48 5.17
CA ALA A 62 6.68 -32.87 4.77
C ALA A 62 7.07 -32.94 3.28
N ASP A 63 8.38 -32.95 3.02
CA ASP A 63 9.06 -33.45 1.80
C ASP A 63 8.77 -32.80 0.44
N ASP A 64 8.24 -31.57 0.36
CA ASP A 64 8.26 -30.79 -0.90
C ASP A 64 8.75 -29.35 -0.68
N LYS A 65 10.08 -29.24 -0.53
CA LYS A 65 10.77 -27.95 -0.35
C LYS A 65 10.50 -27.01 -1.52
N ASP A 66 10.51 -27.50 -2.75
CA ASP A 66 10.35 -26.68 -3.95
C ASP A 66 8.93 -26.09 -4.00
N MET A 67 7.91 -26.90 -3.68
CA MET A 67 6.54 -26.41 -3.54
C MET A 67 6.41 -25.36 -2.42
N LEU A 68 7.05 -25.58 -1.27
CA LEU A 68 7.01 -24.62 -0.16
C LEU A 68 7.63 -23.28 -0.58
N GLU A 69 8.78 -23.29 -1.26
CA GLU A 69 9.45 -22.08 -1.75
C GLU A 69 8.56 -21.31 -2.75
N ASP A 70 7.93 -22.01 -3.70
CA ASP A 70 7.00 -21.42 -4.66
C ASP A 70 5.76 -20.82 -3.98
N LEU A 71 5.19 -21.51 -3.00
CA LEU A 71 4.04 -21.02 -2.24
C LEU A 71 4.40 -19.78 -1.41
N VAL A 72 5.58 -19.74 -0.80
CA VAL A 72 6.06 -18.55 -0.08
C VAL A 72 6.18 -17.37 -1.05
N ALA A 73 6.83 -17.55 -2.19
CA ALA A 73 6.96 -16.49 -3.20
C ALA A 73 5.58 -15.99 -3.68
N ALA A 74 4.64 -16.90 -3.93
CA ALA A 74 3.29 -16.55 -4.34
C ALA A 74 2.53 -15.75 -3.27
N ALA A 75 2.62 -16.13 -1.99
CA ALA A 75 1.97 -15.43 -0.90
C ALA A 75 2.54 -14.01 -0.69
N PHE A 76 3.85 -13.85 -0.84
CA PHE A 76 4.51 -12.54 -0.85
C PHE A 76 4.00 -11.64 -1.98
N ASN A 77 3.95 -12.15 -3.21
CA ASN A 77 3.46 -11.39 -4.36
C ASN A 77 1.96 -11.03 -4.23
N ASP A 78 1.16 -11.88 -3.58
CA ASP A 78 -0.21 -11.55 -3.22
C ASP A 78 -0.27 -10.42 -2.17
N ALA A 79 0.59 -10.44 -1.15
CA ALA A 79 0.67 -9.37 -0.15
C ALA A 79 1.07 -8.02 -0.79
N VAL A 80 2.05 -8.01 -1.70
CA VAL A 80 2.47 -6.80 -2.44
C VAL A 80 1.32 -6.22 -3.25
N ARG A 81 0.62 -7.03 -4.04
CA ARG A 81 -0.54 -6.58 -4.83
C ARG A 81 -1.65 -6.00 -3.95
N LYS A 82 -1.89 -6.61 -2.78
CA LYS A 82 -2.87 -6.10 -1.80
C LYS A 82 -2.41 -4.78 -1.14
N ALA A 83 -1.11 -4.64 -0.84
CA ALA A 83 -0.55 -3.40 -0.32
C ALA A 83 -0.67 -2.25 -1.33
N GLU A 84 -0.36 -2.51 -2.60
CA GLU A 84 -0.53 -1.56 -3.71
C GLU A 84 -1.99 -1.14 -3.89
N ALA A 85 -2.91 -2.11 -3.94
CA ALA A 85 -4.34 -1.84 -4.06
C ALA A 85 -4.87 -1.01 -2.87
N THR A 86 -4.45 -1.36 -1.64
CA THR A 86 -4.81 -0.62 -0.42
C THR A 86 -4.29 0.82 -0.45
N THR A 87 -3.04 1.00 -0.88
CA THR A 87 -2.40 2.31 -1.06
C THR A 87 -3.15 3.15 -2.06
N GLN A 88 -3.44 2.59 -3.24
CA GLN A 88 -4.18 3.27 -4.29
C GLN A 88 -5.58 3.67 -3.83
N GLN A 89 -6.30 2.80 -3.13
CA GLN A 89 -7.64 3.10 -2.60
C GLN A 89 -7.61 4.26 -1.61
N LYS A 90 -6.69 4.24 -0.64
CA LYS A 90 -6.54 5.29 0.37
C LYS A 90 -6.17 6.64 -0.25
N MET A 91 -5.19 6.66 -1.15
CA MET A 91 -4.75 7.88 -1.82
C MET A 91 -5.79 8.44 -2.81
N SER A 92 -6.49 7.57 -3.54
CA SER A 92 -7.56 7.99 -4.45
C SER A 92 -8.70 8.68 -3.70
N GLY A 93 -9.09 8.16 -2.52
CA GLY A 93 -10.11 8.80 -1.68
C GLY A 93 -9.73 10.20 -1.20
N MET A 94 -8.44 10.48 -1.00
CA MET A 94 -7.96 11.81 -0.58
C MET A 94 -7.90 12.81 -1.72
N THR A 95 -7.73 12.33 -2.94
CA THR A 95 -7.60 13.16 -4.15
C THR A 95 -8.94 13.35 -4.87
N ALA A 96 -9.94 12.53 -4.55
CA ALA A 96 -11.31 12.68 -4.99
C ALA A 96 -11.91 14.00 -4.48
N GLY A 97 -11.91 15.02 -5.34
CA GLY A 97 -12.39 16.37 -5.02
C GLY A 97 -11.34 17.46 -5.12
N MET A 98 -10.07 17.13 -5.39
CA MET A 98 -9.06 18.12 -5.71
C MET A 98 -9.06 18.46 -7.21
N PRO A 99 -9.05 19.76 -7.59
CA PRO A 99 -8.82 20.16 -8.97
C PRO A 99 -7.37 19.84 -9.34
N MET A 100 -7.15 18.64 -9.90
CA MET A 100 -5.85 18.24 -10.41
C MET A 100 -5.59 18.89 -11.77
N PRO A 101 -4.41 19.48 -12.00
CA PRO A 101 -4.02 19.98 -13.32
C PRO A 101 -4.07 18.84 -14.36
N PRO A 102 -4.48 19.11 -15.61
CA PRO A 102 -4.46 18.11 -16.67
C PRO A 102 -3.06 17.49 -16.81
N GLY A 103 -2.96 16.17 -16.78
CA GLY A 103 -1.69 15.43 -16.93
C GLY A 103 -0.87 15.24 -15.65
N PHE A 104 -1.31 15.75 -14.50
CA PHE A 104 -0.63 15.53 -13.23
C PHE A 104 -0.90 14.10 -12.71
N LYS A 105 0.10 13.22 -12.81
CA LYS A 105 0.09 11.92 -12.14
C LYS A 105 0.73 12.08 -10.78
N LEU A 106 -0.02 11.72 -9.75
CA LEU A 106 0.50 11.68 -8.40
C LEU A 106 1.41 10.44 -8.23
N PRO A 107 2.59 10.57 -7.59
CA PRO A 107 3.57 9.51 -7.46
C PRO A 107 3.23 8.63 -6.24
N PHE A 108 2.21 7.80 -6.37
CA PHE A 108 1.85 6.78 -5.39
C PHE A 108 1.69 5.42 -6.03
#